data_AF-A0A645EAK5-F1
#
_entry.id   AF-A0A645EAK5-F1
#
_cell.length_a   1.000
_cell.length_b   1.000
_cell.length_c   1.000
_cell.angle_alpha   90.00
_cell.angle_beta   90.00
_cell.angle_gamma   90.00
#
_symmetry.space_group_name_H-M   'P 1'
#
loop_
_entity.id
_entity.type
_entity.pdbx_description
1 polymer ?
#
loop_
_entity_poly.entity_id
_entity_poly.type
_entity_poly.pdbx_seq_one_letter_code
_entity_poly.pdbx_strand_id
1 'polypeptide(L)'
;MPKNLQFRQTAPTQETAFPSKTSDGISNGLLLALFFLLVLAVITWWHFSSKNTERQNTAISPTPTLSVLDALSPEVADLNQDGHIDASDAAQLRESFYKTDSKSLQADFNQDGKVDASDYSLFVSLQEKMQLDSATESAQ
;
A
#
# COMPACT_ATOMS: atom_id res chain seq x y z
N MET A 1 -89.00 -45.97 12.61
CA MET A 1 -87.57 -46.12 12.95
C MET A 1 -87.05 -44.77 13.43
N PRO A 2 -86.73 -44.58 14.73
CA PRO A 2 -86.12 -43.35 15.22
C PRO A 2 -84.60 -43.41 15.03
N LYS A 3 -83.98 -42.30 14.60
CA LYS A 3 -82.52 -42.16 14.57
C LYS A 3 -82.10 -40.85 15.22
N ASN A 4 -81.15 -41.02 16.14
CA ASN A 4 -80.10 -40.08 16.52
C ASN A 4 -80.43 -39.03 17.59
N LEU A 5 -80.21 -39.42 18.86
CA LEU A 5 -79.50 -38.57 19.81
C LEU A 5 -78.03 -39.01 19.81
N GLN A 6 -77.11 -38.12 19.44
CA GLN A 6 -75.73 -38.20 19.89
C GLN A 6 -75.17 -36.79 20.15
N PHE A 7 -74.34 -36.74 21.17
CA PHE A 7 -73.94 -35.61 22.01
C PHE A 7 -73.11 -34.54 21.28
N ARG A 8 -73.39 -33.27 21.62
CA ARG A 8 -72.57 -32.10 21.24
C ARG A 8 -71.35 -32.04 22.15
N GLN A 9 -70.20 -32.46 21.64
CA GLN A 9 -68.91 -32.28 22.33
C GLN A 9 -68.43 -30.83 22.21
N THR A 10 -67.87 -30.36 23.32
CA THR A 10 -67.34 -29.02 23.60
C THR A 10 -66.10 -28.68 22.77
N ALA A 11 -65.93 -27.37 22.52
CA ALA A 11 -64.82 -26.78 21.77
C ALA A 11 -63.44 -27.13 22.32
N PRO A 12 -62.41 -27.24 21.46
CA PRO A 12 -61.03 -27.04 21.84
C PRO A 12 -60.54 -25.63 21.45
N THR A 13 -60.15 -24.89 22.49
CA THR A 13 -58.90 -24.12 22.65
C THR A 13 -58.28 -23.43 21.43
N GLN A 14 -58.10 -22.11 21.60
CA GLN A 14 -57.33 -21.23 20.73
C GLN A 14 -55.88 -21.70 20.57
N GLU A 15 -55.41 -21.79 19.33
CA GLU A 15 -53.99 -21.83 19.03
C GLU A 15 -53.66 -20.55 18.26
N THR A 16 -53.15 -19.56 19.00
CA THR A 16 -52.52 -18.38 18.41
C THR A 16 -51.25 -18.84 17.71
N ALA A 17 -51.35 -19.09 16.40
CA ALA A 17 -50.20 -19.28 15.55
C ALA A 17 -49.33 -18.03 15.62
N PHE A 18 -48.25 -18.08 16.42
CA PHE A 18 -47.16 -17.13 16.29
C PHE A 18 -46.57 -17.31 14.89
N PRO A 19 -46.49 -16.27 14.04
CA PRO A 19 -45.76 -16.38 12.80
C PRO A 19 -44.30 -16.69 13.15
N SER A 20 -43.90 -17.94 12.91
CA SER A 20 -42.50 -18.33 12.95
C SER A 20 -41.79 -17.46 11.93
N LYS A 21 -40.92 -16.56 12.40
CA LYS A 21 -40.01 -15.82 11.55
C LYS A 21 -39.17 -16.86 10.81
N THR A 22 -39.48 -17.10 9.55
CA THR A 22 -38.71 -17.98 8.68
C THR A 22 -37.31 -17.43 8.65
N SER A 23 -36.37 -18.17 9.23
CA SER A 23 -34.95 -17.98 8.97
C SER A 23 -34.72 -18.47 7.55
N ASP A 24 -35.04 -17.63 6.57
CA ASP A 24 -34.73 -17.91 5.18
C ASP A 24 -33.21 -18.00 5.09
N GLY A 25 -32.73 -19.24 4.99
CA GLY A 25 -31.32 -19.53 4.81
C GLY A 25 -30.79 -18.74 3.62
N ILE A 26 -29.57 -18.22 3.75
CA ILE A 26 -28.89 -17.47 2.69
C ILE A 26 -28.95 -18.31 1.42
N SER A 27 -29.66 -17.84 0.40
CA SER A 27 -29.82 -18.57 -0.85
C SER A 27 -28.46 -18.75 -1.52
N ASN A 28 -28.28 -19.83 -2.29
CA ASN A 28 -27.01 -20.09 -2.98
C ASN A 28 -26.59 -18.92 -3.90
N GLY A 29 -27.55 -18.18 -4.47
CA GLY A 29 -27.27 -16.96 -5.24
C GLY A 29 -26.74 -15.82 -4.38
N LEU A 30 -27.27 -15.64 -3.17
CA LEU A 30 -26.77 -14.66 -2.20
C LEU A 30 -25.40 -15.07 -1.65
N LEU A 31 -25.16 -16.36 -1.40
CA LEU A 31 -23.84 -16.88 -1.04
C LEU A 31 -22.80 -16.64 -2.13
N LEU A 32 -23.18 -16.85 -3.41
CA LEU A 32 -22.29 -16.60 -4.54
C LEU A 32 -21.96 -15.10 -4.67
N ALA A 33 -22.97 -14.23 -4.54
CA ALA A 33 -22.77 -12.78 -4.58
C ALA A 33 -21.85 -12.29 -3.44
N LEU A 34 -22.04 -12.80 -2.22
CA LEU A 34 -21.18 -12.50 -1.08
C LEU A 34 -19.75 -13.02 -1.27
N PHE A 35 -19.59 -14.20 -1.90
CA PHE A 35 -18.29 -14.74 -2.24
C PHE A 35 -17.55 -13.85 -3.25
N PHE A 36 -18.21 -13.41 -4.33
CA PHE A 36 -17.61 -12.49 -5.29
C PHE A 36 -17.26 -11.14 -4.66
N LEU A 37 -18.12 -10.61 -3.79
CA LEU A 37 -17.85 -9.36 -3.07
C LEU A 37 -16.64 -9.52 -2.14
N LEU A 38 -16.52 -10.65 -1.45
CA LEU A 38 -15.38 -10.97 -0.60
C LEU A 38 -14.08 -11.14 -1.42
N VAL A 39 -14.13 -11.83 -2.57
CA VAL A 39 -12.97 -11.98 -3.46
C VAL A 39 -12.53 -10.63 -4.02
N LEU A 40 -13.47 -9.80 -4.47
CA LEU A 40 -13.16 -8.43 -4.93
C LEU A 40 -12.60 -7.57 -3.80
N ALA A 41 -13.13 -7.69 -2.58
CA ALA A 41 -12.59 -7.00 -1.41
C ALA A 41 -11.16 -7.47 -1.08
N VAL A 42 -10.87 -8.77 -1.18
CA VAL A 42 -9.51 -9.32 -0.97
C VAL A 42 -8.55 -8.88 -2.07
N ILE A 43 -8.96 -8.86 -3.34
CA ILE A 43 -8.13 -8.39 -4.45
C ILE A 43 -7.86 -6.88 -4.32
N THR A 44 -8.90 -6.10 -4.00
CA THR A 44 -8.77 -4.65 -3.78
C THR A 44 -7.90 -4.36 -2.55
N TRP A 45 -8.08 -5.13 -1.48
CA TRP A 45 -7.25 -5.08 -0.29
C TRP A 45 -5.81 -5.48 -0.62
N TRP A 46 -5.57 -6.52 -1.42
CA TRP A 46 -4.21 -6.94 -1.79
C TRP A 46 -3.50 -5.88 -2.64
N HIS A 47 -4.22 -5.25 -3.56
CA HIS A 47 -3.70 -4.14 -4.36
C HIS A 47 -3.44 -2.85 -3.55
N PHE A 48 -4.20 -2.64 -2.46
CA PHE A 48 -3.96 -1.52 -1.54
C PHE A 48 -2.88 -1.86 -0.48
N SER A 49 -2.90 -3.08 0.04
CA SER A 49 -2.01 -3.59 1.10
C SER A 49 -0.58 -3.79 0.60
N SER A 50 -0.36 -3.95 -0.70
CA SER A 50 0.98 -3.96 -1.30
C SER A 50 1.67 -2.60 -1.26
N LYS A 51 0.97 -1.51 -0.94
CA LYS A 51 1.54 -0.15 -0.81
C LYS A 51 1.90 0.24 0.62
N ASN A 52 1.65 -0.62 1.60
CA ASN A 52 1.87 -0.33 3.02
C ASN A 52 2.95 -1.22 3.68
N THR A 53 3.72 -1.98 2.90
CA THR A 53 4.77 -2.89 3.43
C THR A 53 6.16 -2.25 3.40
N GLU A 54 6.27 -0.94 3.66
CA GLU A 54 7.53 -0.22 3.87
C GLU A 54 7.37 0.80 5.00
N ARG A 55 6.74 0.40 6.12
CA ARG A 55 6.49 1.29 7.28
C ARG A 55 7.00 0.76 8.62
N GLN A 56 7.64 -0.41 8.67
CA GLN A 56 8.01 -1.03 9.96
C GLN A 56 9.31 -1.85 9.89
N ASN A 57 10.37 -1.32 9.31
CA ASN A 57 11.72 -1.54 9.81
C ASN A 57 12.49 -0.23 9.60
N THR A 58 12.75 0.45 10.72
CA THR A 58 13.28 1.82 10.86
C THR A 58 12.22 2.93 10.71
N ALA A 59 11.59 3.24 11.84
CA ALA A 59 10.95 4.53 12.04
C ALA A 59 12.00 5.64 11.95
N ILE A 60 12.22 6.17 10.76
CA ILE A 60 12.74 7.52 10.56
C ILE A 60 11.83 8.17 9.54
N SER A 61 11.02 9.08 10.05
CA SER A 61 10.28 10.08 9.30
C SER A 61 11.16 10.65 8.18
N PRO A 62 10.64 10.99 6.99
CA PRO A 62 11.40 11.59 5.89
C PRO A 62 11.69 13.07 6.18
N THR A 63 12.23 13.35 7.35
CA THR A 63 13.16 14.44 7.49
C THR A 63 14.48 13.87 6.98
N PRO A 64 15.14 14.48 5.98
CA PRO A 64 16.55 14.21 5.74
C PRO A 64 17.27 14.49 7.06
N THR A 65 17.42 13.45 7.88
CA THR A 65 18.16 13.53 9.11
C THR A 65 19.58 13.70 8.60
N LEU A 66 20.26 14.77 9.00
CA LEU A 66 21.61 15.11 8.53
C LEU A 66 22.57 13.90 8.47
N SER A 67 22.33 12.87 9.28
CA SER A 67 23.01 11.58 9.27
C SER A 67 22.91 10.76 7.97
N VAL A 68 21.82 10.84 7.18
CA VAL A 68 21.73 10.15 5.88
C VAL A 68 22.50 10.92 4.81
N LEU A 69 22.43 12.26 4.84
CA LEU A 69 23.15 13.12 3.92
C LEU A 69 24.67 13.17 4.19
N ASP A 70 25.09 12.97 5.45
CA ASP A 70 26.51 12.80 5.81
C ASP A 70 27.04 11.38 5.56
N ALA A 71 26.16 10.37 5.53
CA ALA A 71 26.53 8.99 5.18
C ALA A 71 26.55 8.76 3.67
N LEU A 72 25.79 9.55 2.90
CA LEU A 72 25.83 9.56 1.44
C LEU A 72 27.01 10.41 0.98
N SER A 73 28.06 9.74 0.51
CA SER A 73 29.17 10.42 -0.17
C SER A 73 28.61 11.18 -1.39
N PRO A 74 29.01 12.43 -1.68
CA PRO A 74 28.63 13.08 -2.94
C PRO A 74 29.01 12.24 -4.16
N GLU A 75 30.02 11.39 -4.04
CA GLU A 75 30.49 10.47 -5.07
C GLU A 75 29.43 9.43 -5.52
N VAL A 76 28.40 9.11 -4.71
CA VAL A 76 27.31 8.24 -5.19
C VAL A 76 26.34 8.95 -6.14
N ALA A 77 26.30 10.29 -6.14
CA ALA A 77 25.44 11.04 -7.07
C ALA A 77 26.13 11.32 -8.42
N ASP A 78 27.42 11.01 -8.57
CA ASP A 78 28.14 10.92 -9.84
C ASP A 78 27.87 9.55 -10.48
N LEU A 79 26.74 9.45 -11.19
CA LEU A 79 26.24 8.20 -11.77
C LEU A 79 27.04 7.81 -13.01
N ASN A 80 27.58 8.78 -13.74
CA ASN A 80 28.37 8.54 -14.94
C ASN A 80 29.88 8.38 -14.67
N GLN A 81 30.31 8.61 -13.41
CA GLN A 81 31.68 8.51 -12.91
C GLN A 81 32.66 9.44 -13.63
N ASP A 82 32.19 10.61 -14.06
CA ASP A 82 33.02 11.61 -14.74
C ASP A 82 33.68 12.63 -13.81
N GLY A 83 33.39 12.54 -12.50
CA GLY A 83 33.92 13.41 -11.46
C GLY A 83 33.10 14.68 -11.24
N HIS A 84 31.96 14.82 -11.92
CA HIS A 84 31.03 15.93 -11.77
C HIS A 84 29.62 15.42 -11.49
N ILE A 85 28.83 16.20 -10.74
CA ILE A 85 27.41 15.91 -10.50
C ILE A 85 26.61 16.93 -11.30
N ASP A 86 26.18 16.55 -12.50
CA ASP A 86 25.59 17.46 -13.46
C ASP A 86 24.29 16.95 -14.11
N ALA A 87 23.87 17.59 -15.19
CA ALA A 87 22.64 17.25 -15.90
C ALA A 87 22.68 15.83 -16.52
N SER A 88 23.87 15.29 -16.76
CA SER A 88 24.11 13.94 -17.26
C SER A 88 23.73 12.90 -16.22
N ASP A 89 24.08 13.11 -14.95
CA ASP A 89 23.67 12.23 -13.84
C ASP A 89 22.17 12.30 -13.63
N ALA A 90 21.59 13.51 -13.67
CA ALA A 90 20.14 13.68 -13.59
C ALA A 90 19.42 12.94 -14.74
N ALA A 91 20.01 12.89 -15.93
CA ALA A 91 19.47 12.15 -17.06
C ALA A 91 19.54 10.62 -16.83
N GLN A 92 20.63 10.11 -16.27
CA GLN A 92 20.78 8.69 -15.91
C GLN A 92 19.84 8.27 -14.78
N LEU A 93 19.68 9.12 -13.77
CA LEU A 93 18.71 8.93 -12.69
C LEU A 93 17.30 8.82 -13.26
N ARG A 94 16.89 9.76 -14.11
CA ARG A 94 15.58 9.72 -14.79
C ARG A 94 15.41 8.48 -15.67
N GLU A 95 16.46 8.02 -16.34
CA GLU A 95 16.41 6.78 -17.12
C GLU A 95 16.27 5.54 -16.22
N SER A 96 16.73 5.62 -14.97
CA SER A 96 16.64 4.54 -13.98
C SER A 96 15.31 4.51 -13.22
N PHE A 97 14.47 5.55 -13.33
CA PHE A 97 13.16 5.58 -12.68
C PHE A 97 12.32 4.35 -13.02
N TYR A 98 11.74 3.75 -11.98
CA TYR A 98 10.90 2.55 -12.04
C TYR A 98 11.60 1.28 -12.57
N LYS A 99 12.92 1.31 -12.77
CA LYS A 99 13.70 0.12 -13.09
C LYS A 99 14.17 -0.58 -11.81
N THR A 100 14.31 -1.90 -11.90
CA THR A 100 14.71 -2.77 -10.77
C THR A 100 15.90 -3.66 -11.15
N ASP A 101 16.48 -3.45 -12.34
CA ASP A 101 17.68 -4.17 -12.73
C ASP A 101 18.91 -3.63 -11.98
N SER A 102 19.90 -4.50 -11.78
CA SER A 102 21.07 -4.21 -10.95
C SER A 102 21.87 -2.98 -11.41
N LYS A 103 21.76 -2.55 -12.67
CA LYS A 103 22.40 -1.32 -13.16
C LYS A 103 21.65 -0.06 -12.72
N SER A 104 20.33 -0.12 -12.66
CA SER A 104 19.49 0.98 -12.19
C SER A 104 19.51 1.16 -10.67
N LEU A 105 19.83 0.10 -9.91
CA LEU A 105 20.05 0.22 -8.45
C LEU A 105 21.27 1.07 -8.06
N GLN A 106 22.13 1.48 -9.01
CA GLN A 106 23.14 2.51 -8.74
C GLN A 106 22.50 3.87 -8.42
N ALA A 107 21.28 4.10 -8.89
CA ALA A 107 20.50 5.31 -8.66
C ALA A 107 19.49 5.18 -7.50
N ASP A 108 19.50 4.04 -6.79
CA ASP A 108 18.72 3.77 -5.57
C ASP A 108 19.56 4.22 -4.37
N PHE A 109 19.54 5.53 -4.12
CA PHE A 109 20.37 6.18 -3.11
C PHE A 109 19.88 5.88 -1.69
N ASN A 110 18.58 5.68 -1.51
CA ASN A 110 18.01 5.31 -0.22
C ASN A 110 18.04 3.78 0.05
N GLN A 111 18.46 2.98 -0.94
CA GLN A 111 18.58 1.52 -0.90
C GLN A 111 17.25 0.81 -0.58
N ASP A 112 16.13 1.38 -1.04
CA ASP A 112 14.79 0.80 -0.84
C ASP A 112 14.41 -0.26 -1.89
N GLY A 113 15.32 -0.51 -2.84
CA GLY A 113 15.16 -1.49 -3.92
C GLY A 113 14.40 -0.94 -5.13
N LYS A 114 14.10 0.36 -5.16
CA LYS A 114 13.48 1.05 -6.30
C LYS A 114 14.21 2.37 -6.53
N VAL A 115 14.08 2.89 -7.76
CA VAL A 115 14.50 4.25 -8.09
C VAL A 115 13.25 5.08 -8.30
N ASP A 116 13.00 6.03 -7.38
CA ASP A 116 11.83 6.88 -7.39
C ASP A 116 12.10 8.35 -7.00
N ALA A 117 11.03 9.09 -6.69
CA ALA A 117 11.12 10.51 -6.35
C ALA A 117 11.92 10.78 -5.06
N SER A 118 12.05 9.79 -4.20
CA SER A 118 12.87 9.84 -2.98
C SER A 118 14.35 9.96 -3.32
N ASP A 119 14.83 9.15 -4.28
CA ASP A 119 16.20 9.21 -4.78
C ASP A 119 16.48 10.54 -5.48
N TYR A 120 15.51 11.05 -6.25
CA TYR A 120 15.62 12.37 -6.85
C TYR A 120 15.77 13.48 -5.80
N SER A 121 15.07 13.38 -4.68
CA SER A 121 15.18 14.36 -3.59
C SER A 121 16.56 14.30 -2.91
N LEU A 122 17.13 13.10 -2.79
CA LEU A 122 18.51 12.92 -2.29
C LEU A 122 19.54 13.49 -3.26
N PHE A 123 19.38 13.26 -4.56
CA PHE A 123 20.26 13.82 -5.60
C PHE A 123 20.37 15.35 -5.51
N VAL A 124 19.23 16.05 -5.41
CA VAL A 124 19.21 17.52 -5.29
C VAL A 124 19.91 17.97 -4.00
N SER A 125 19.67 17.26 -2.90
CA SER A 125 20.29 17.59 -1.61
C SER A 125 21.82 17.42 -1.64
N LEU A 126 22.33 16.41 -2.34
CA LEU A 126 23.77 16.19 -2.53
C LEU A 126 24.39 17.24 -3.45
N GLN A 127 23.68 17.61 -4.52
CA GLN A 127 24.11 18.69 -5.42
C GLN A 127 24.20 20.04 -4.69
N GLU A 128 23.28 20.33 -3.78
CA GLU A 128 23.31 21.53 -2.93
C GLU A 128 24.46 21.49 -1.91
N LYS A 129 24.73 20.33 -1.29
CA LYS A 129 25.85 20.15 -0.35
C LYS A 129 27.20 20.45 -1.02
N MET A 130 27.45 19.96 -2.24
CA MET A 130 28.69 20.26 -2.96
C MET A 130 28.86 21.74 -3.30
N GLN A 131 27.75 22.43 -3.63
CA GLN A 131 27.78 23.88 -3.87
C GLN A 131 28.09 24.65 -2.58
N LEU A 132 27.65 24.14 -1.42
CA LEU A 132 27.94 24.74 -0.13
C LEU A 132 29.41 24.55 0.29
N ASP A 133 29.97 23.36 0.05
CA ASP A 133 31.37 23.04 0.40
C ASP A 133 32.35 23.84 -0.47
N SER A 134 32.08 23.94 -1.78
CA SER A 134 32.89 24.78 -2.69
C SER A 134 32.81 26.28 -2.37
N ALA A 135 31.65 26.76 -1.88
CA ALA A 135 31.50 28.15 -1.45
C ALA A 135 32.27 28.45 -0.15
N THR A 136 32.37 27.48 0.77
CA THR A 136 33.06 27.66 2.05
C THR A 136 34.58 27.56 1.95
N GLU A 137 35.13 26.80 0.99
CA GLU A 137 36.59 26.79 0.71
C GLU A 137 37.09 28.08 0.03
N SER A 138 36.26 28.76 -0.77
CA SER A 138 36.64 30.01 -1.45
C SER A 138 36.72 31.25 -0.54
N ALA A 139 36.34 31.12 0.74
CA ALA A 139 36.31 32.19 1.72
C ALA A 139 37.49 32.17 2.72
N GLN A 140 38.47 31.27 2.55
CA GLN A 140 39.71 31.20 3.33
C GLN A 140 40.90 31.76 2.53
#